data_AF-A0AAU4UBJ8-F1
#
_entry.id   AF-A0AAU4UBJ8-F1
#
_cell.length_a   1.000
_cell.length_b   1.000
_cell.length_c   1.000
_cell.angle_alpha   90.00
_cell.angle_beta   90.00
_cell.angle_gamma   90.00
#
_symmetry.space_group_name_H-M   'P 1'
#
loop_
_entity.id
_entity.type
_entity.pdbx_description
1 polymer ?
#
loop_
_entity_poly.entity_id
_entity_poly.type
_entity_poly.pdbx_seq_one_letter_code
_entity_poly.pdbx_strand_id
1 'polypeptide(L)' 'MSLVDDTGLDPYDTGTLADSWREQPNSPAYCTELTLDELPAALAAADREHTE' A
#
# COMPACT_ATOMS: atom_id res chain seq x y z
N MET A 1 -11.16 9.89 -11.19
CA MET A 1 -9.73 9.58 -11.43
C MET A 1 -9.64 9.02 -12.86
N SER A 2 -10.03 9.81 -13.88
CA SER A 2 -10.54 9.29 -15.18
C SER A 2 -9.69 8.19 -15.79
N LEU A 3 -8.37 8.38 -15.92
CA LEU A 3 -7.49 7.38 -16.52
C LEU A 3 -7.51 6.02 -15.80
N VAL A 4 -7.60 6.03 -14.47
CA VAL A 4 -7.61 4.80 -13.65
C VAL A 4 -8.98 4.14 -13.71
N ASP A 5 -10.05 4.95 -13.63
CA ASP A 5 -11.42 4.46 -13.75
C ASP A 5 -11.70 3.88 -15.15
N ASP A 6 -11.22 4.55 -16.20
CA ASP A 6 -11.36 4.15 -17.61
C ASP A 6 -10.56 2.88 -17.94
N THR A 7 -9.52 2.58 -17.16
CA THR A 7 -8.74 1.33 -17.29
C THR A 7 -9.33 0.17 -16.49
N GLY A 8 -10.38 0.43 -15.69
CA GLY A 8 -11.06 -0.58 -14.88
C GLY A 8 -10.25 -1.05 -13.67
N LEU A 9 -9.30 -0.23 -13.21
CA LEU A 9 -8.55 -0.48 -11.98
C LEU A 9 -9.31 0.06 -10.76
N ASP A 10 -9.14 -0.61 -9.62
CA ASP A 10 -9.69 -0.18 -8.32
C ASP A 10 -8.53 0.25 -7.40
N PRO A 11 -8.07 1.51 -7.48
CA PRO A 11 -6.87 1.96 -6.79
C PRO A 11 -7.13 2.25 -5.31
N TYR A 12 -6.11 2.00 -4.49
CA TYR A 12 -6.07 2.51 -3.12
C TYR A 12 -5.13 3.72 -3.03
N ASP A 13 -5.60 4.83 -2.47
CA ASP A 13 -4.76 6.01 -2.18
C ASP A 13 -4.03 5.84 -0.85
N THR A 14 -2.72 5.64 -0.91
CA THR A 14 -1.86 5.46 0.27
C THR A 14 -1.37 6.77 0.88
N GLY A 15 -1.80 7.91 0.33
CA GLY A 15 -1.50 9.23 0.85
C GLY A 15 -0.27 9.87 0.22
N THR A 16 0.57 10.51 1.03
CA THR A 16 1.64 11.36 0.51
C THR A 16 2.90 10.56 0.17
N LEU A 17 3.81 11.14 -0.62
CA LEU A 17 5.12 10.54 -0.87
C LEU A 17 5.93 10.31 0.42
N ALA A 18 5.72 11.13 1.46
CA ALA A 18 6.37 10.93 2.75
C ALA A 18 5.88 9.66 3.48
N ASP A 19 4.75 9.11 3.07
CA ASP A 19 4.13 7.90 3.60
C ASP A 19 4.50 6.63 2.80
N SER A 20 5.16 6.77 1.66
CA SER A 20 5.45 5.67 0.72
C SER A 20 6.39 4.60 1.28
N TRP A 21 7.09 4.87 2.37
CA TRP A 21 7.96 3.89 3.02
C TRP A 21 7.19 2.68 3.55
N ARG A 22 5.87 2.80 3.75
CA ARG A 22 4.99 1.69 4.16
C ARG A 22 4.79 0.64 3.07
N GLU A 23 5.23 0.94 1.85
CA GLU A 23 5.07 0.13 0.63
C GLU A 23 6.44 -0.32 0.10
N GLN A 24 7.42 -0.50 0.98
CA GLN A 24 8.80 -0.85 0.63
C GLN A 24 9.13 -2.28 1.05
N PRO A 25 10.21 -2.89 0.52
CA PRO A 25 10.69 -4.18 1.00
C PRO A 25 10.74 -4.23 2.53
N ASN A 26 10.32 -5.37 3.08
CA ASN A 26 10.15 -5.62 4.53
C ASN A 26 8.95 -4.94 5.19
N SER A 27 8.05 -4.30 4.42
CA SER A 27 6.74 -3.89 4.93
C SER A 27 5.66 -4.96 4.69
N PRO A 28 4.60 -5.03 5.52
CA PRO A 28 3.55 -6.04 5.39
C PRO A 28 2.71 -5.96 4.11
N ALA A 29 2.73 -4.82 3.41
CA ALA A 29 1.97 -4.61 2.18
C ALA A 29 2.80 -4.89 0.91
N TYR A 30 4.12 -5.08 1.04
CA TYR A 30 5.01 -5.21 -0.11
C TYR A 30 4.97 -6.60 -0.75
N CYS A 31 4.54 -6.67 -2.01
CA CYS A 31 4.49 -7.91 -2.81
C CYS A 31 3.66 -9.05 -2.19
N THR A 32 2.56 -8.71 -1.51
CA THR A 32 1.62 -9.66 -0.90
C THR A 32 0.30 -9.74 -1.65
N GLU A 33 -0.36 -10.90 -1.62
CA GLU A 33 -1.68 -11.11 -2.24
C GLU A 33 -2.83 -10.58 -1.35
N LEU A 34 -2.79 -9.29 -1.02
CA LEU A 34 -3.82 -8.63 -0.22
C LEU A 34 -4.99 -8.16 -1.09
N THR A 35 -6.19 -8.22 -0.54
CA THR A 35 -7.36 -7.55 -1.10
C THR A 35 -7.35 -6.05 -0.78
N LEU A 36 -8.17 -5.28 -1.49
CA LEU A 36 -8.34 -3.85 -1.25
C LEU A 36 -8.80 -3.54 0.19
N ASP A 37 -9.60 -4.42 0.78
CA ASP A 37 -10.10 -4.29 2.16
C ASP A 37 -9.04 -4.59 3.22
N GLU A 38 -8.03 -5.42 2.88
CA GLU A 38 -6.96 -5.82 3.79
C GLU A 38 -5.75 -4.85 3.74
N LEU A 39 -5.52 -4.22 2.58
CA LEU A 39 -4.40 -3.32 2.34
C LEU A 39 -4.26 -2.17 3.37
N PRO A 40 -5.34 -1.48 3.84
CA PRO A 40 -5.22 -0.42 4.83
C PRO A 40 -4.61 -0.91 6.15
N ALA A 41 -4.96 -2.11 6.59
CA ALA A 41 -4.46 -2.69 7.83
C ALA A 41 -2.98 -3.09 7.69
N ALA A 42 -2.59 -3.66 6.55
CA ALA A 42 -1.19 -4.00 6.27
C ALA A 42 -0.28 -2.76 6.20
N LEU A 43 -0.73 -1.70 5.54
CA LEU A 43 -0.08 -0.40 5.51
C LEU A 43 0.11 0.18 6.91
N ALA A 44 -0.94 0.14 7.74
CA ALA A 44 -0.87 0.64 9.12
C ALA A 44 0.08 -0.16 10.01
N ALA A 45 0.29 -1.44 9.70
CA ALA A 45 1.21 -2.32 10.42
C ALA A 45 2.68 -2.15 10.01
N ALA A 46 2.98 -1.37 8.98
CA ALA A 46 4.36 -1.11 8.57
C ALA A 46 5.14 -0.36 9.65
N ASP A 47 6.34 -0.84 9.96
CA ASP A 47 7.25 -0.27 10.95
C ASP A 47 8.58 0.09 10.28
N ARG A 48 9.00 1.36 10.43
CA ARG A 48 10.25 1.88 9.83
C ARG A 48 11.49 1.28 10.46
N GLU A 49 11.40 0.89 11.72
CA GLU A 49 12.54 0.42 12.50
C GLU A 49 12.66 -1.11 12.45
N HIS A 50 11.73 -1.79 11.77
CA HIS A 50 11.76 -3.24 11.60
C HIS A 50 12.99 -3.65 10.80
N THR A 51 14.01 -4.08 11.54
CA THR A 51 15.27 -4.60 11.01
C THR A 51 15.21 -6.10 11.27
N GLU A 52 15.12 -6.91 10.21
CA GLU A 52 15.33 -8.37 10.31
C GLU A 52 16.83 -8.72 10.27
#